data_AF-A0A965IKR8-F1
#
_entry.id   AF-A0A965IKR8-F1
#
_cell.length_a   1.000
_cell.length_b   1.000
_cell.length_c   1.000
_cell.angle_alpha   90.00
_cell.angle_beta   90.00
_cell.angle_gamma   90.00
#
_symmetry.space_group_name_H-M   'P 1'
#
loop_
_entity.id
_entity.type
_entity.pdbx_description
1 polymer ?
#
loop_
_entity_poly.entity_id
_entity_poly.type
_entity_poly.pdbx_seq_one_letter_code
_entity_poly.pdbx_strand_id
1 'polypeptide(L)'
;MDLEILRKKVSTYKGEAGRLRRIPDELALEILSAWEAWTGPMSGFYSALGVSQKKMAKIMGKAKKLKREGRVPVSDFAEVTSQVLGVQAGSPGFTGQGIELQWDQGKVIRFPDVSLLIDFLKKAA
;
A
#
# COMPACT_ATOMS: atom_id res chain seq x y z
N MET A 1 4.52 10.12 0.94
CA MET A 1 5.80 10.76 0.61
C MET A 1 5.56 12.26 0.43
N ASP A 2 6.42 13.10 0.99
CA ASP A 2 6.35 14.56 0.85
C ASP A 2 6.53 14.99 -0.62
N LEU A 3 5.68 15.91 -1.10
CA LEU A 3 5.71 16.45 -2.46
C LEU A 3 7.01 17.19 -2.76
N GLU A 4 7.68 17.80 -1.78
CA GLU A 4 8.98 18.44 -1.98
C GLU A 4 10.05 17.42 -2.32
N ILE A 5 10.07 16.29 -1.62
CA ILE A 5 11.01 15.19 -1.89
C ILE A 5 10.71 14.61 -3.27
N LEU A 6 9.43 14.40 -3.60
CA LEU A 6 9.02 13.89 -4.90
C LEU A 6 9.40 14.85 -6.03
N ARG A 7 9.22 16.16 -5.84
CA ARG A 7 9.67 17.20 -6.77
C ARG A 7 11.18 17.14 -6.99
N LYS A 8 11.97 17.00 -5.92
CA LYS A 8 13.43 16.83 -6.00
C LYS A 8 13.80 15.58 -6.79
N LYS A 9 13.20 14.42 -6.49
CA LYS A 9 13.41 13.19 -7.27
C LYS A 9 13.04 13.37 -8.74
N VAL A 10 11.88 13.95 -9.05
CA VAL A 10 11.46 14.22 -10.44
C VAL A 10 12.43 15.15 -11.16
N SER A 11 13.02 16.11 -10.45
CA SER A 11 13.96 17.06 -11.05
C SER A 11 15.25 16.43 -11.57
N THR A 12 15.73 15.33 -10.98
CA THR A 12 16.96 14.64 -11.43
C THR A 12 16.81 13.99 -12.81
N TYR A 13 15.58 13.79 -13.28
CA TYR A 13 15.26 13.22 -14.59
C TYR A 13 14.94 14.28 -15.66
N LYS A 14 15.13 15.57 -15.35
CA LYS A 14 15.04 16.65 -16.33
C LYS A 14 16.36 16.73 -17.09
N GLY A 15 16.32 16.62 -18.42
CA GLY A 15 17.49 16.88 -19.26
C GLY A 15 17.76 18.38 -19.41
N GLU A 16 18.84 18.73 -20.11
CA GLU A 16 19.29 20.12 -20.35
C GLU A 16 18.18 21.07 -20.86
N ALA A 17 17.26 20.55 -21.68
CA ALA A 17 16.11 21.32 -22.18
C ALA A 17 14.94 21.45 -21.18
N GLY A 18 15.14 21.10 -19.91
CA GLY A 18 14.13 21.10 -18.84
C GLY A 18 13.05 20.01 -18.98
N ARG A 19 13.19 19.10 -19.95
CA ARG A 19 12.18 18.06 -20.25
C ARG A 19 12.47 16.78 -19.50
N LEU A 20 11.43 16.19 -18.90
CA LEU A 20 11.50 14.86 -18.28
C LEU A 20 11.78 13.76 -19.31
N ARG A 21 12.81 12.96 -19.01
CA ARG A 21 13.26 11.81 -19.81
C ARG A 21 13.65 10.65 -18.89
N ARG A 22 13.46 9.42 -19.37
CA ARG A 22 13.93 8.17 -18.73
C ARG A 22 13.51 8.03 -17.25
N ILE A 23 12.23 8.28 -16.94
CA ILE A 23 11.70 8.05 -15.60
C ILE A 23 11.61 6.55 -15.32
N PRO A 24 12.26 6.05 -14.25
CA PRO A 24 12.19 4.64 -13.86
C PRO A 24 10.79 4.28 -13.37
N ASP A 25 10.49 2.98 -13.39
CA ASP A 25 9.17 2.44 -13.06
C ASP A 25 8.77 2.75 -11.61
N GLU A 26 9.73 2.66 -10.68
CA GLU A 26 9.53 2.99 -9.26
C GLU A 26 9.10 4.45 -9.06
N LEU A 27 9.81 5.40 -9.68
CA LEU A 27 9.44 6.81 -9.60
C LEU A 27 8.06 7.08 -10.23
N ALA A 28 7.71 6.37 -11.30
CA ALA A 28 6.37 6.47 -11.88
C ALA A 28 5.28 6.00 -10.90
N LEU A 29 5.54 4.92 -10.15
CA LEU A 29 4.65 4.40 -9.12
C LEU A 29 4.57 5.32 -7.89
N GLU A 30 5.67 5.93 -7.47
CA GLU A 30 5.69 6.97 -6.42
C GLU A 30 4.84 8.18 -6.82
N ILE A 31 4.99 8.66 -8.07
CA ILE A 31 4.19 9.76 -8.61
C ILE A 31 2.70 9.40 -8.62
N LEU A 32 2.35 8.18 -9.02
CA LEU A 32 0.96 7.71 -9.01
C LEU A 32 0.40 7.65 -7.59
N SER A 33 1.15 7.13 -6.63
CA SER A 33 0.74 7.08 -5.22
C SER A 33 0.50 8.49 -4.65
N ALA A 34 1.42 9.42 -4.90
CA ALA A 34 1.27 10.80 -4.48
C ALA A 34 0.08 11.50 -5.15
N TRP A 35 -0.20 11.19 -6.42
CA TRP A 35 -1.38 11.70 -7.13
C TRP A 35 -2.68 11.15 -6.54
N GLU A 36 -2.72 9.86 -6.19
CA GLU A 36 -3.90 9.24 -5.57
C GLU A 36 -4.19 9.81 -4.17
N ALA A 37 -3.14 10.23 -3.43
CA ALA A 37 -3.27 10.89 -2.13
C ALA A 37 -3.53 12.41 -2.23
N TRP A 38 -3.47 13.00 -3.42
CA TRP A 38 -3.65 14.44 -3.61
C TRP A 38 -5.12 14.84 -3.50
N THR A 39 -5.42 15.80 -2.61
CA THR A 39 -6.78 16.29 -2.36
C THR A 39 -7.12 17.59 -3.07
N GLY A 40 -6.14 18.24 -3.70
CA GLY A 40 -6.31 19.52 -4.40
C GLY A 40 -6.67 19.38 -5.88
N PRO A 41 -6.75 20.50 -6.61
CA PRO A 41 -6.98 20.49 -8.05
C PRO A 41 -5.86 19.78 -8.82
N MET A 42 -6.22 19.18 -9.96
CA MET A 42 -5.27 18.48 -10.84
C MET A 42 -4.08 19.33 -11.28
N SER A 43 -4.34 20.57 -11.68
CA SER A 43 -3.31 21.52 -12.09
C SER A 43 -2.34 21.84 -10.96
N GLY A 44 -2.82 21.91 -9.71
CA GLY A 44 -2.03 22.18 -8.52
C GLY A 44 -0.93 21.13 -8.30
N PHE A 45 -1.26 19.84 -8.47
CA PHE A 45 -0.28 18.77 -8.35
C PHE A 45 0.83 18.86 -9.41
N TYR A 46 0.47 19.12 -10.67
CA TYR A 46 1.45 19.21 -11.76
C TYR A 46 2.37 20.42 -11.58
N SER A 47 1.82 21.55 -11.13
CA SER A 47 2.58 22.73 -10.77
C SER A 47 3.51 22.47 -9.58
N ALA A 48 3.03 21.77 -8.54
CA ALA A 48 3.84 21.41 -7.37
C ALA A 48 5.05 20.55 -7.74
N LEU A 49 4.90 19.62 -8.68
CA LEU A 49 6.02 18.81 -9.19
C LEU A 49 6.86 19.53 -10.26
N GLY A 50 6.41 20.70 -10.75
CA GLY A 50 7.08 21.44 -11.82
C GLY A 50 7.12 20.68 -13.14
N VAL A 51 6.02 20.03 -13.52
CA VAL A 51 5.90 19.16 -14.69
C VAL A 51 4.74 19.56 -15.59
N SER A 52 4.91 19.43 -16.91
CA SER A 52 3.79 19.63 -17.85
C SER A 52 2.74 18.51 -17.76
N GLN A 53 1.47 18.89 -17.86
CA GLN A 53 0.33 17.96 -17.84
C GLN A 53 0.42 16.86 -18.91
N LYS A 54 0.85 17.20 -20.13
CA LYS A 54 0.98 16.21 -21.24
C LYS A 54 1.97 15.10 -20.90
N LYS A 55 3.12 15.44 -20.31
CA LYS A 55 4.11 14.44 -19.89
C LYS A 55 3.58 13.64 -18.71
N MET A 56 2.90 14.29 -17.77
CA MET A 56 2.33 13.62 -16.61
C MET A 56 1.28 12.58 -17.02
N ALA A 57 0.40 12.88 -17.97
CA ALA A 57 -0.58 11.91 -18.48
C ALA A 57 0.08 10.60 -18.98
N LYS A 58 1.21 10.69 -19.70
CA LYS A 58 1.96 9.51 -20.16
C LYS A 58 2.59 8.72 -19.00
N ILE A 59 3.14 9.43 -18.01
CA ILE A 59 3.73 8.81 -16.80
C ILE A 59 2.65 8.09 -16.00
N MET A 60 1.51 8.73 -15.78
CA MET A 60 0.36 8.19 -15.05
C MET A 60 -0.21 6.95 -15.75
N GLY A 61 -0.34 6.96 -17.08
CA GLY A 61 -0.78 5.79 -17.84
C GLY A 61 0.17 4.60 -17.68
N LYS A 62 1.49 4.85 -17.74
CA LYS A 62 2.52 3.83 -17.49
C LYS A 62 2.43 3.29 -16.05
N ALA A 63 2.34 4.18 -15.06
CA ALA A 63 2.27 3.80 -13.66
C ALA A 63 1.03 2.96 -13.34
N LYS A 64 -0.15 3.33 -13.88
CA LYS A 64 -1.38 2.54 -13.71
C LYS A 64 -1.27 1.15 -14.32
N LYS A 65 -0.62 1.03 -15.49
CA LYS A 65 -0.33 -0.28 -16.11
C LYS A 65 0.55 -1.12 -15.19
N LEU A 66 1.65 -0.56 -14.68
CA LEU A 66 2.56 -1.25 -13.76
C LEU A 66 1.87 -1.71 -12.46
N LYS A 67 1.03 -0.84 -11.86
CA LYS A 67 0.24 -1.16 -10.67
C LYS A 67 -0.72 -2.33 -10.93
N ARG A 68 -1.37 -2.36 -12.10
CA ARG A 68 -2.26 -3.46 -12.52
C ARG A 68 -1.50 -4.78 -12.75
N GLU A 69 -0.25 -4.69 -13.19
CA GLU A 69 0.65 -5.85 -13.38
C GLU A 69 1.29 -6.33 -12.06
N GLY A 70 0.88 -5.77 -10.91
CA GLY A 70 1.35 -6.20 -9.59
C GLY A 70 2.69 -5.61 -9.18
N ARG A 71 3.28 -4.68 -9.96
CA ARG A 71 4.45 -3.93 -9.48
C ARG A 71 4.02 -2.95 -8.41
N VAL A 72 4.56 -3.15 -7.22
CA VAL A 72 4.50 -2.18 -6.13
C VAL A 72 5.78 -1.34 -6.12
N PRO A 73 5.70 -0.03 -5.82
CA PRO A 73 6.90 0.75 -5.54
C PRO A 73 7.65 0.08 -4.37
N VAL A 74 8.98 0.16 -4.38
CA VAL A 74 9.79 -0.21 -3.23
C VAL A 74 9.38 0.72 -2.09
N SER A 75 8.54 0.23 -1.18
CA SER A 75 8.27 0.92 0.07
C SER A 75 9.48 0.77 0.97
N ASP A 76 9.77 1.77 1.79
CA ASP A 76 10.62 1.59 2.96
C ASP A 76 10.14 0.36 3.73
N PHE A 77 11.07 -0.37 4.35
CA PHE A 77 10.75 -1.57 5.13
C PHE A 77 9.71 -1.20 6.20
N ALA A 78 8.45 -1.51 5.94
CA ALA A 78 7.40 -1.42 6.93
C ALA A 78 7.49 -2.70 7.73
N GLU A 79 7.94 -2.58 8.98
CA GLU A 79 7.85 -3.69 9.92
C GLU A 79 6.40 -4.19 9.91
N VAL A 80 6.24 -5.46 9.55
CA VAL A 80 4.95 -6.12 9.52
C VAL A 80 4.53 -6.37 10.97
N THR A 81 4.00 -5.33 11.61
CA THR A 81 3.25 -5.48 12.84
C THR A 81 1.92 -6.13 12.51
N SER A 82 1.33 -6.85 13.47
CA SER A 82 0.05 -7.55 13.34
C SER A 82 -1.12 -6.67 12.87
N GLN A 83 -0.98 -5.35 12.90
CA GLN A 83 -1.91 -4.37 12.32
C GLN A 83 -1.83 -4.26 10.78
N VAL A 84 -0.67 -4.50 10.16
CA VAL A 84 -0.42 -4.33 8.72
C VAL A 84 -0.86 -5.56 7.91
N LEU A 85 -0.85 -6.76 8.51
CA LEU A 85 -1.27 -8.00 7.85
C LEU A 85 -2.77 -8.08 7.54
N GLY A 86 -3.55 -7.06 7.91
CA GLY A 86 -4.98 -7.12 7.74
C GLY A 86 -5.50 -8.39 8.40
N VAL A 87 -5.35 -8.51 9.72
CA VAL A 87 -6.46 -9.08 10.48
C VAL A 87 -7.61 -8.08 10.28
N GLN A 88 -8.25 -8.13 9.12
CA GLN A 88 -9.57 -7.57 8.95
C GLN A 88 -10.39 -8.25 10.04
N ALA A 89 -10.82 -7.46 11.02
CA ALA A 89 -11.90 -7.83 11.90
C ALA A 89 -13.11 -8.15 11.00
N GLY A 90 -13.24 -9.41 10.56
CA GLY A 90 -14.32 -9.86 9.69
C GLY A 90 -14.02 -10.92 8.63
N SER A 91 -12.77 -11.29 8.33
CA SER A 91 -12.49 -12.36 7.35
C SER A 91 -11.96 -13.63 8.05
N PRO A 92 -12.63 -14.79 7.97
CA PRO A 92 -12.31 -15.99 8.74
C PRO A 92 -11.16 -16.80 8.09
N GLY A 93 -10.03 -16.15 7.83
CA GLY A 93 -8.81 -16.79 7.35
C GLY A 93 -7.81 -16.93 8.49
N PHE A 94 -7.74 -18.11 9.10
CA PHE A 94 -6.78 -18.41 10.17
C PHE A 94 -5.33 -18.36 9.64
N THR A 95 -4.51 -17.46 10.19
CA THR A 95 -3.13 -17.20 9.77
C THR A 95 -2.08 -18.07 10.47
N GLY A 96 -2.50 -19.14 11.16
CA GLY A 96 -1.57 -20.05 11.88
C GLY A 96 -1.07 -19.52 13.23
N GLN A 97 -1.51 -18.33 13.66
CA GLN A 97 -1.27 -17.79 15.00
C GLN A 97 -2.60 -17.73 15.76
N GLY A 98 -2.75 -18.57 16.77
CA GLY A 98 -3.96 -18.64 17.60
C GLY A 98 -3.92 -19.83 18.56
N ILE A 99 -4.95 -19.95 19.39
CA ILE A 99 -5.08 -21.04 20.38
C ILE A 99 -5.89 -22.17 19.74
N GLU A 100 -5.36 -23.38 19.79
CA GLU A 100 -6.07 -24.58 19.34
C GLU A 100 -6.58 -25.37 20.53
N LEU A 101 -7.89 -25.60 20.56
CA LEU A 101 -8.56 -26.46 21.54
C LEU A 101 -9.02 -27.73 20.84
N GLN A 102 -8.46 -28.87 21.23
CA GLN A 102 -8.97 -30.17 20.81
C GLN A 102 -10.26 -30.46 21.58
N TRP A 103 -11.37 -30.48 20.84
CA TRP A 103 -12.71 -30.77 21.32
C TRP A 103 -13.08 -32.23 21.03
N ASP A 104 -14.24 -32.64 21.54
CA ASP A 104 -14.72 -34.01 21.44
C ASP A 104 -14.84 -34.50 19.98
N GLN A 105 -14.66 -35.82 19.80
CA GLN A 105 -14.71 -36.54 18.52
C GLN A 105 -13.79 -35.96 17.44
N GLY A 106 -12.59 -35.52 17.83
CA GLY A 106 -11.57 -35.04 16.88
C GLY A 106 -11.89 -33.68 16.27
N LYS A 107 -12.87 -32.95 16.81
CA LYS A 107 -13.14 -31.57 16.42
C LYS A 107 -12.03 -30.67 16.99
N VAL A 108 -11.57 -29.71 16.21
CA VAL A 108 -10.60 -28.71 16.68
C VAL A 108 -11.25 -27.34 16.57
N ILE A 109 -11.27 -26.60 17.68
CA ILE A 109 -11.75 -25.22 17.71
C ILE A 109 -10.52 -24.32 17.79
N ARG A 110 -10.48 -23.30 16.93
CA ARG A 110 -9.36 -22.36 16.84
C ARG A 110 -9.83 -20.97 17.24
N PHE A 111 -9.13 -20.38 18.20
CA PHE A 111 -9.41 -19.04 18.69
C PHE A 111 -8.30 -18.08 18.26
N PRO A 112 -8.62 -16.99 17.55
CA PRO A 112 -7.62 -16.00 17.18
C PRO A 112 -7.17 -15.13 18.37
N ASP A 113 -7.94 -15.11 19.47
CA ASP A 113 -7.65 -14.32 20.68
C ASP A 113 -8.04 -15.09 21.97
N VAL A 114 -7.34 -14.81 23.07
CA VAL A 114 -7.56 -15.44 24.40
C VAL A 114 -8.96 -15.13 24.94
N SER A 115 -9.46 -13.92 24.71
CA SER A 115 -10.76 -13.48 25.24
C SER A 115 -11.91 -14.31 24.66
N LEU A 116 -11.82 -14.69 23.39
CA LEU A 116 -12.81 -15.54 22.72
C LEU A 116 -12.82 -16.97 23.28
N LEU A 117 -11.65 -17.50 23.65
CA LEU A 117 -11.57 -18.78 24.35
C LEU A 117 -12.26 -18.68 25.72
N ILE A 118 -11.97 -17.62 26.49
CA ILE A 118 -12.56 -17.42 27.81
C ILE A 118 -14.09 -17.31 27.72
N ASP A 119 -14.60 -16.56 26.75
CA ASP A 119 -16.05 -16.42 26.53
C ASP A 119 -16.70 -17.74 26.11
N PHE A 120 -16.02 -18.53 25.29
CA PHE A 120 -16.47 -19.88 24.94
C PHE A 120 -16.54 -20.78 26.17
N LEU A 121 -15.49 -20.81 27.00
CA LEU A 121 -15.43 -21.65 28.20
C LEU A 121 -16.48 -21.22 29.25
N LYS A 122 -16.71 -19.92 29.43
CA LYS A 122 -17.77 -19.40 30.31
C LYS A 122 -19.18 -19.80 29.88
N LYS A 123 -19.39 -20.00 28.58
CA LYS A 123 -20.68 -20.45 28.03
C LYS A 123 -20.84 -21.97 28.02
N ALA A 124 -19.73 -22.70 28.05
CA ALA A 124 -19.69 -24.15 28.03
C ALA A 124 -19.77 -24.79 29.43
N ALA A 125 -19.51 -24.01 30.49
CA ALA A 125 -19.74 -24.38 31.90
C ALA A 125 -21.19 -24.05 32.31
#